data_AF-A0A7K1LFC0-F1
#
_entry.id   AF-A0A7K1LFC0-F1
#
_cell.length_a   1.000
_cell.length_b   1.000
_cell.length_c   1.000
_cell.angle_alpha   90.00
_cell.angle_beta   90.00
_cell.angle_gamma   90.00
#
_symmetry.space_group_name_H-M   'P 1'
#
loop_
_entity.id
_entity.type
_entity.pdbx_description
1 polymer ?
#
loop_
_entity_poly.entity_id
_entity_poly.type
_entity_poly.pdbx_seq_one_letter_code
_entity_poly.pdbx_strand_id
1 'polypeptide(L)' 'MDASLNELFTDRELSAGLNHAGKKYAAGRAAELLAEDPVRTAQQLVDLLREEARAAEAEFEQVRGNA' A
#
# COMPACT_ATOMS: atom_id res chain seq x y z
N MET A 1 2.29 -33.47 9.29
CA MET A 1 2.84 -32.59 8.24
C MET A 1 1.68 -31.84 7.60
N ASP A 2 0.99 -30.98 8.37
CA ASP A 2 -0.25 -30.29 7.91
C ASP A 2 -0.26 -28.79 8.25
N ALA A 3 0.65 -28.33 9.14
CA ALA A 3 0.78 -26.92 9.51
C ALA A 3 1.40 -26.07 8.39
N SER A 4 2.38 -26.60 7.64
CA SER A 4 3.10 -25.81 6.64
C SER A 4 2.25 -25.42 5.43
N LEU A 5 1.26 -26.24 5.05
CA LEU A 5 0.33 -25.90 3.97
C LEU A 5 -0.64 -24.80 4.40
N ASN A 6 -1.19 -24.91 5.61
CA ASN A 6 -2.14 -23.94 6.14
C ASN A 6 -1.49 -22.56 6.35
N GLU A 7 -0.24 -22.51 6.82
CA GLU A 7 0.55 -21.27 6.92
C GLU A 7 0.82 -20.66 5.53
N LEU A 8 1.20 -21.48 4.53
CA LEU A 8 1.43 -21.02 3.14
C LEU A 8 0.16 -20.49 2.46
N PHE A 9 -1.01 -21.12 2.69
CA PHE A 9 -2.28 -20.65 2.17
C PHE A 9 -2.68 -19.32 2.83
N THR A 10 -2.50 -19.20 4.14
CA THR A 10 -2.79 -17.98 4.90
C THR A 10 -1.93 -16.80 4.43
N ASP A 11 -0.63 -17.03 4.18
CA ASP A 11 0.28 -15.99 3.69
C ASP A 11 -0.06 -15.52 2.27
N ARG A 12 -0.47 -16.44 1.39
CA ARG A 12 -0.85 -16.09 0.02
C ARG A 12 -2.14 -15.30 -0.03
N GLU A 13 -3.15 -15.71 0.74
CA GLU A 13 -4.42 -14.99 0.84
C GLU A 13 -4.25 -13.62 1.50
N LEU A 14 -3.46 -13.55 2.58
CA LEU A 14 -3.11 -12.30 3.24
C LEU A 14 -2.38 -11.35 2.27
N SER A 15 -1.36 -11.84 1.57
CA SER A 15 -0.61 -11.05 0.58
C SER A 15 -1.50 -10.56 -0.56
N ALA A 16 -2.40 -11.42 -1.07
CA ALA A 16 -3.37 -11.02 -2.09
C ALA A 16 -4.35 -9.95 -1.56
N GLY A 17 -4.82 -10.10 -0.32
CA GLY A 17 -5.69 -9.13 0.36
C GLY A 17 -5.02 -7.77 0.55
N LEU A 18 -3.79 -7.75 1.05
CA LEU A 18 -3.00 -6.53 1.25
C LEU A 18 -2.70 -5.84 -0.08
N ASN A 19 -2.33 -6.59 -1.12
CA ASN A 19 -2.10 -6.05 -2.46
C ASN A 19 -3.37 -5.43 -3.06
N HIS A 20 -4.51 -6.10 -2.90
CA HIS A 20 -5.81 -5.57 -3.35
C HIS A 20 -6.19 -4.28 -2.61
N ALA A 21 -6.02 -4.26 -1.28
CA ALA A 21 -6.27 -3.08 -0.46
C ALA A 21 -5.36 -1.91 -0.87
N GLY A 22 -4.06 -2.15 -1.02
CA GLY A 22 -3.10 -1.13 -1.45
C GLY A 22 -3.40 -0.56 -2.83
N LYS A 23 -3.80 -1.40 -3.80
CA LYS A 23 -4.22 -0.94 -5.14
C LYS A 23 -5.49 -0.10 -5.11
N LYS A 24 -6.50 -0.51 -4.34
CA LYS A 24 -7.74 0.26 -4.18
C LYS A 24 -7.48 1.61 -3.53
N TYR A 25 -6.64 1.63 -2.50
CA TYR A 25 -6.21 2.85 -1.84
C TYR A 25 -5.51 3.80 -2.80
N ALA A 26 -4.48 3.33 -3.50
CA ALA A 26 -3.72 4.14 -4.46
C ALA A 26 -4.61 4.72 -5.57
N ALA A 27 -5.59 3.95 -6.07
CA ALA A 27 -6.55 4.43 -7.07
C ALA A 27 -7.46 5.54 -6.52
N GLY A 28 -7.98 5.38 -5.29
CA GLY A 28 -8.78 6.40 -4.63
C GLY A 28 -7.99 7.68 -4.36
N ARG A 29 -6.79 7.53 -3.79
CA ARG A 29 -5.91 8.67 -3.50
C ARG A 29 -5.44 9.40 -4.75
N ALA A 30 -5.15 8.68 -5.84
CA ALA A 30 -4.86 9.30 -7.13
C ALA A 30 -6.04 10.14 -7.66
N ALA A 31 -7.29 9.65 -7.49
CA ALA A 31 -8.47 10.38 -7.90
C ALA A 31 -8.69 11.66 -7.07
N GLU A 32 -8.45 11.61 -5.76
CA GLU A 32 -8.48 12.79 -4.88
C GLU A 32 -7.40 13.81 -5.27
N LEU A 33 -6.16 13.36 -5.46
CA LEU A 33 -5.06 14.22 -5.89
C LEU A 33 -5.35 14.85 -7.26
N LEU A 34 -5.93 14.13 -8.20
CA LEU A 34 -6.31 14.70 -9.49
C LEU A 34 -7.49 15.69 -9.36
N ALA A 35 -8.41 15.47 -8.42
CA ALA A 35 -9.50 16.39 -8.14
C ALA A 35 -9.01 17.70 -7.48
N GLU A 36 -8.01 17.62 -6.61
CA GLU A 36 -7.34 18.78 -6.00
C GLU A 36 -6.63 19.66 -7.04
N ASP A 37 -5.98 19.04 -8.03
CA ASP A 37 -5.29 19.72 -9.13
C ASP A 37 -5.41 18.92 -10.44
N PRO A 38 -6.38 19.28 -11.31
CA PRO A 38 -6.64 18.57 -12.56
C PRO A 38 -5.53 18.65 -13.60
N VAL A 39 -4.52 19.52 -13.42
CA VAL A 39 -3.39 19.62 -14.36
C VAL A 39 -2.24 18.68 -14.00
N ARG A 40 -2.32 17.97 -12.86
CA ARG A 40 -1.32 16.97 -12.47
C ARG A 40 -1.17 15.90 -13.55
N THR A 41 0.07 15.67 -13.93
CA THR A 41 0.44 14.56 -14.80
C THR A 41 0.40 13.23 -14.04
N ALA A 42 0.27 12.12 -14.77
CA ALA A 42 0.36 10.79 -14.18
C ALA A 42 1.66 10.57 -13.38
N GLN A 43 2.78 11.15 -13.85
CA GLN A 43 4.06 11.04 -13.16
C GLN A 43 4.03 11.74 -11.80
N GLN A 44 3.48 12.96 -11.73
CA GLN A 44 3.35 13.69 -10.46
C GLN A 44 2.45 12.96 -9.46
N LEU A 45 1.34 12.36 -9.92
CA LEU A 45 0.49 11.52 -9.06
C LEU A 45 1.24 10.32 -8.51
N VAL A 46 2.03 9.63 -9.36
CA VAL A 46 2.86 8.49 -8.94
C VAL A 46 3.92 8.91 -7.92
N ASP A 47 4.54 10.08 -8.09
CA ASP A 47 5.57 10.54 -7.18
C ASP A 47 5.00 10.89 -5.81
N LEU A 48 3.84 11.57 -5.75
CA LEU A 48 3.12 11.83 -4.49
C LEU A 48 2.71 10.54 -3.78
N LEU A 49 2.15 9.56 -4.50
CA LEU A 49 1.79 8.27 -3.92
C LEU A 49 3.01 7.51 -3.39
N ARG A 50 4.17 7.63 -4.04
CA ARG A 50 5.42 7.02 -3.56
C ARG A 50 5.95 7.71 -2.31
N GLU A 51 5.83 9.03 -2.21
CA GLU A 51 6.20 9.76 -0.99
C GLU A 51 5.32 9.34 0.17
N GLU A 52 4.01 9.24 -0.04
CA GLU A 52 3.05 8.79 0.96
C GLU A 52 3.34 7.33 1.40
N ALA A 53 3.64 6.44 0.45
CA ALA A 53 4.02 5.06 0.75
C ALA A 53 5.32 4.97 1.58
N ARG A 54 6.33 5.81 1.29
CA ARG A 54 7.56 5.86 2.08
C ARG A 54 7.32 6.39 3.49
N ALA A 55 6.43 7.37 3.66
CA ALA A 55 6.04 7.86 4.98
C ALA A 55 5.36 6.75 5.80
N ALA A 56 4.41 6.03 5.19
CA ALA A 56 3.74 4.90 5.84
C ALA A 56 4.73 3.77 6.21
N GLU A 57 5.70 3.47 5.35
CA GLU A 57 6.77 2.51 5.64
C GLU A 57 7.64 2.97 6.83
N ALA A 58 8.03 4.23 6.86
CA ALA A 58 8.79 4.80 7.96
C ALA A 58 8.01 4.75 9.29
N GLU A 59 6.72 5.08 9.28
CA GLU A 59 5.84 4.97 10.46
C GLU A 59 5.71 3.51 10.94
N PHE A 60 5.55 2.57 10.00
CA PHE A 60 5.47 1.14 10.32
C PHE A 60 6.77 0.64 10.96
N GLU A 61 7.93 0.97 10.38
CA GLU A 61 9.22 0.57 10.93
C GLU A 61 9.50 1.19 12.30
N GLN A 62 9.03 2.42 12.56
CA GLN A 62 9.09 3.02 13.90
C GLN A 62 8.26 2.25 14.92
N VAL A 63 7.03 1.86 14.58
CA VAL A 63 6.18 1.06 15.47
C VAL A 63 6.82 -0.30 15.75
N ARG A 64 7.38 -0.95 14.72
CA ARG A 64 8.05 -2.24 14.83
C ARG A 64 9.34 -2.18 15.65
N GLY A 65 10.14 -1.13 15.49
CA GLY A 65 11.38 -0.93 16.24
C GLY A 65 11.16 -0.52 17.70
N ASN A 66 9.97 -0.05 18.05
CA ASN A 66 9.55 0.30 19.41
C ASN A 66 8.72 -0.82 20.10
N ALA A 67 8.62 -2.00 19.50
CA ALA A 67 7.89 -3.16 20.02
C ALA A 67 8.81 -4.16 20.75
#